data_AF-A0A3D9CFT9-F1
#
_entry.id   AF-A0A3D9CFT9-F1
#
_cell.length_a   1.000
_cell.length_b   1.000
_cell.length_c   1.000
_cell.angle_alpha   90.00
_cell.angle_beta   90.00
_cell.angle_gamma   90.00
#
_symmetry.space_group_name_H-M   'P 1'
#
loop_
_entity.id
_entity.type
_entity.pdbx_description
1 polymer ?
#
loop_
_entity_poly.entity_id
_entity_poly.type
_entity_poly.pdbx_seq_one_letter_code
_entity_poly.pdbx_strand_id
1 'polypeptide(L)'
;MEKQELIKFLDDIFIPIGFKRKGNNWIINGEEISKIINLQKSQYSNSYYINYGYIIKKLPLNGFVNHVDNRLSSKNELEYRRIVDLLDLEFEISTEERFSELEKLIRNKIIPQMESTNNEQDILKILKEKEFLYMIPPNVLEYFNLKA
;
A
#
# COMPACT_ATOMS: atom_id res chain seq x y z
N MET A 1 -1.75 10.71 -19.29
CA MET A 1 -2.78 10.34 -18.31
C MET A 1 -2.71 11.34 -17.17
N GLU A 2 -3.85 11.82 -16.70
CA GLU A 2 -3.95 12.73 -15.57
C GLU A 2 -4.16 11.99 -14.25
N LYS A 3 -3.83 12.65 -13.13
CA LYS A 3 -4.02 12.10 -11.78
C LYS A 3 -5.45 11.58 -11.53
N GLN A 4 -6.44 12.28 -12.06
CA GLN A 4 -7.86 11.96 -11.89
C GLN A 4 -8.23 10.64 -12.55
N GLU A 5 -7.61 10.31 -13.68
CA GLU A 5 -7.80 9.02 -14.36
C GLU A 5 -7.22 7.88 -13.52
N LEU A 6 -6.03 8.08 -12.94
CA LEU A 6 -5.43 7.11 -12.02
C LEU A 6 -6.28 6.91 -10.76
N ILE A 7 -6.83 7.99 -10.18
CA ILE A 7 -7.74 7.86 -9.03
C ILE A 7 -8.98 7.05 -9.40
N LYS A 8 -9.60 7.33 -10.56
CA LYS A 8 -10.79 6.61 -11.01
C LYS A 8 -10.48 5.12 -11.21
N PHE A 9 -9.36 4.80 -11.83
CA PHE A 9 -8.89 3.43 -11.97
C PHE A 9 -8.73 2.72 -10.61
N LEU A 10 -8.14 3.38 -9.61
CA LEU A 10 -8.02 2.81 -8.27
C LEU A 10 -9.36 2.70 -7.53
N ASP A 11 -10.29 3.62 -7.77
CA ASP A 11 -11.67 3.53 -7.27
C ASP A 11 -12.36 2.28 -7.81
N ASP A 12 -12.24 2.01 -9.11
CA ASP A 12 -12.83 0.85 -9.79
C ASP A 12 -12.27 -0.49 -9.26
N ILE A 13 -11.07 -0.48 -8.66
CA ILE A 13 -10.46 -1.66 -8.03
C ILE A 13 -10.85 -1.79 -6.56
N PHE A 14 -10.67 -0.73 -5.76
CA PHE A 14 -10.70 -0.83 -4.31
C PHE A 14 -12.10 -0.62 -3.70
N ILE A 15 -12.97 0.19 -4.31
CA ILE A 15 -14.32 0.40 -3.80
C ILE A 15 -15.15 -0.89 -3.81
N PRO A 16 -15.15 -1.71 -4.88
CA PRO A 16 -15.92 -2.96 -4.91
C PRO A 16 -15.54 -3.97 -3.83
N ILE A 17 -14.28 -3.95 -3.36
CA ILE A 17 -13.81 -4.84 -2.28
C ILE A 17 -13.92 -4.20 -0.89
N GLY A 18 -14.68 -3.11 -0.77
CA GLY A 18 -15.12 -2.54 0.51
C GLY A 18 -14.32 -1.34 1.02
N PHE A 19 -13.30 -0.87 0.30
CA PHE A 19 -12.59 0.34 0.71
C PHE A 19 -13.45 1.59 0.48
N LYS A 20 -13.33 2.55 1.41
CA LYS A 20 -13.92 3.87 1.26
C LYS A 20 -12.82 4.88 0.93
N ARG A 21 -13.01 5.67 -0.14
CA ARG A 21 -12.05 6.71 -0.51
C ARG A 21 -12.23 7.99 0.33
N LYS A 22 -11.12 8.55 0.80
CA LYS A 22 -11.01 9.90 1.39
C LYS A 22 -9.74 10.58 0.86
N GLY A 23 -9.90 11.54 -0.04
CA GLY A 23 -8.77 12.19 -0.72
C GLY A 23 -8.02 11.17 -1.59
N ASN A 24 -6.72 11.02 -1.34
CA ASN A 24 -5.87 10.01 -1.99
C ASN A 24 -5.74 8.70 -1.18
N ASN A 25 -6.59 8.48 -0.17
CA ASN A 25 -6.58 7.29 0.66
C ASN A 25 -7.80 6.42 0.40
N TRP A 26 -7.63 5.11 0.39
CA TRP A 26 -8.68 4.10 0.43
C TRP A 26 -8.55 3.36 1.76
N ILE A 27 -9.61 3.34 2.55
CA ILE A 27 -9.57 2.86 3.95
C ILE A 27 -10.67 1.84 4.21
N ILE A 28 -10.30 0.74 4.88
CA ILE A 28 -11.23 -0.15 5.59
C ILE A 28 -10.92 -0.06 7.07
N ASN A 29 -11.92 0.25 7.89
CA ASN A 29 -11.79 0.23 9.35
C ASN A 29 -12.34 -1.10 9.86
N GLY A 30 -11.47 -2.04 10.20
CA GLY A 30 -11.83 -3.29 10.90
C GLY A 30 -11.99 -3.06 12.40
N GLU A 31 -12.15 -4.11 13.20
CA GLU A 31 -12.27 -3.97 14.66
C GLU A 31 -10.93 -3.66 15.31
N GLU A 32 -9.91 -4.49 15.07
CA GLU A 32 -8.57 -4.36 15.66
C GLU A 32 -7.63 -3.50 14.82
N ILE A 33 -7.75 -3.58 13.49
CA ILE A 33 -6.86 -2.90 12.55
C ILE A 33 -7.65 -2.09 11.52
N SER A 34 -7.03 -1.03 11.01
CA SER A 34 -7.48 -0.34 9.80
C SER A 34 -6.51 -0.64 8.66
N LYS A 35 -7.04 -0.91 7.47
CA LYS A 35 -6.28 -1.14 6.23
C LYS A 35 -6.31 0.15 5.43
N ILE A 36 -5.15 0.58 4.94
CA ILE A 36 -5.02 1.84 4.20
C ILE A 36 -4.23 1.58 2.92
N ILE A 37 -4.71 2.12 1.82
CA ILE A 37 -3.98 2.28 0.56
C ILE A 37 -3.89 3.78 0.28
N ASN A 38 -2.72 4.28 -0.08
CA ASN A 38 -2.45 5.69 -0.33
C ASN A 38 -1.80 5.88 -1.69
N LEU A 39 -2.36 6.81 -2.47
CA LEU A 39 -1.72 7.32 -3.69
C LEU A 39 -0.90 8.57 -3.33
N GLN A 40 0.41 8.39 -3.20
CA GLN A 40 1.35 9.46 -2.87
C GLN A 40 1.94 10.06 -4.15
N LYS A 41 1.94 11.38 -4.29
CA LYS A 41 2.66 12.07 -5.38
C LYS A 41 4.14 12.24 -4.99
N SER A 42 5.04 12.03 -5.95
CA SER A 42 6.45 12.42 -5.85
C SER A 42 6.59 13.94 -5.68
N GLN A 43 7.59 14.38 -4.92
CA GLN A 43 7.91 15.81 -4.82
C GLN A 43 8.78 16.30 -5.99
N TYR A 44 9.37 15.38 -6.76
CA TYR A 44 10.42 15.70 -7.74
C TYR A 44 9.99 15.48 -9.19
N SER A 45 8.88 14.77 -9.42
CA SER A 45 8.42 14.35 -10.75
C SER A 45 6.90 14.22 -10.78
N ASN A 46 6.32 14.04 -11.97
CA ASN A 46 4.91 13.68 -12.10
C ASN A 46 4.66 12.18 -11.91
N SER A 47 5.41 11.55 -11.01
CA SER A 47 5.29 10.13 -10.68
C SER A 47 4.58 9.95 -9.34
N TYR A 48 4.03 8.75 -9.15
CA TYR A 48 3.26 8.39 -7.98
C TYR A 48 3.79 7.12 -7.32
N TYR A 49 3.41 6.91 -6.06
CA TYR A 49 3.61 5.67 -5.34
C TYR A 49 2.26 5.17 -4.84
N ILE A 50 2.03 3.87 -4.96
CA ILE A 50 0.94 3.18 -4.27
C ILE A 50 1.54 2.58 -3.01
N ASN A 51 1.32 3.24 -1.88
CA ASN A 51 1.67 2.71 -0.57
C ASN A 51 0.46 2.04 0.05
N TYR A 52 0.68 1.06 0.92
CA TYR A 52 -0.38 0.35 1.59
C TYR A 52 0.08 -0.27 2.90
N GLY A 53 -0.84 -0.38 3.85
CA GLY A 53 -0.45 -0.76 5.19
C GLY A 53 -1.58 -0.85 6.18
N TYR A 54 -1.20 -0.89 7.45
CA TYR A 54 -2.10 -1.19 8.55
C TYR A 54 -1.88 -0.23 9.73
N ILE A 55 -2.98 0.13 10.38
CA ILE A 55 -3.01 0.83 11.66
C ILE A 55 -3.61 -0.11 12.71
N ILE A 56 -2.82 -0.49 13.71
CA ILE A 56 -3.30 -1.17 14.91
C ILE A 56 -4.03 -0.17 15.80
N LYS A 57 -5.32 -0.37 16.07
CA LYS A 57 -6.15 0.65 16.74
C LYS A 57 -5.79 0.88 18.20
N LYS A 58 -5.22 -0.12 18.87
CA LYS A 58 -4.80 0.00 20.28
C LYS A 58 -3.53 0.82 20.48
N LEU A 59 -2.81 1.11 19.39
CA LEU A 59 -1.55 1.83 19.46
C LEU A 59 -1.72 3.27 18.96
N PRO A 60 -1.11 4.26 19.62
CA PRO A 60 -1.02 5.60 19.08
C PRO A 60 -0.03 5.61 17.90
N LEU A 61 -0.35 6.40 16.87
CA LEU A 61 0.49 6.53 15.68
C LEU A 61 1.82 7.23 15.95
N ASN A 62 1.98 8.00 17.04
CA ASN A 62 3.25 8.64 17.43
C ASN A 62 3.98 9.39 16.29
N GLY A 63 3.21 10.08 15.43
CA GLY A 63 3.74 10.83 14.29
C GLY A 63 3.96 10.02 13.00
N PHE A 64 3.76 8.70 13.04
CA PHE A 64 3.73 7.86 11.84
C PHE A 64 2.37 7.97 11.13
N VAL A 65 2.36 7.76 9.82
CA VAL A 65 1.10 7.69 9.05
C VAL A 65 0.40 6.35 9.29
N ASN A 66 1.17 5.27 9.34
CA ASN A 66 0.73 3.89 9.54
C ASN A 66 1.68 3.16 10.49
N HIS A 67 1.22 2.07 11.13
CA HIS A 67 2.07 1.23 11.98
C HIS A 67 2.90 0.22 11.18
N VAL A 68 2.35 -0.28 10.08
CA VAL A 68 3.04 -1.18 9.16
C VAL A 68 2.81 -0.66 7.75
N ASP A 69 3.89 -0.25 7.08
CA ASP A 69 3.83 0.32 5.73
C ASP A 69 4.54 -0.59 4.73
N ASN A 70 4.04 -0.58 3.49
CA ASN A 70 4.61 -1.27 2.35
C ASN A 70 4.33 -0.41 1.11
N ARG A 71 5.14 -0.61 0.07
CA ARG A 71 4.96 0.02 -1.24
C ARG A 71 4.77 -1.04 -2.29
N LEU A 72 3.90 -0.79 -3.28
CA LEU A 72 3.87 -1.58 -4.49
C LEU A 72 5.26 -1.56 -5.14
N SER A 73 5.96 -2.69 -5.06
CA SER A 73 7.35 -2.82 -5.46
C SER A 73 7.66 -4.28 -5.80
N SER A 74 8.90 -4.54 -6.22
CA SER A 74 9.41 -5.88 -6.48
C SER A 74 10.86 -6.02 -6.06
N LYS A 75 11.24 -7.24 -5.64
CA LYS A 75 12.65 -7.65 -5.53
C LYS A 75 13.25 -7.99 -6.89
N ASN A 76 12.42 -8.30 -7.88
CA ASN A 76 12.86 -8.49 -9.26
C ASN A 76 13.07 -7.10 -9.90
N GLU A 77 14.30 -6.82 -10.33
CA GLU A 77 14.69 -5.50 -10.83
C GLU A 77 13.90 -5.06 -12.08
N LEU A 78 13.55 -5.99 -12.96
CA LEU A 78 12.77 -5.70 -14.16
C LEU A 78 11.32 -5.35 -13.81
N GLU A 79 10.69 -6.14 -12.94
CA GLU A 79 9.33 -5.83 -12.45
C GLU A 79 9.33 -4.52 -11.66
N TYR A 80 10.37 -4.26 -10.85
CA TYR A 80 10.51 -3.00 -10.12
C TYR A 80 10.56 -1.79 -11.07
N ARG A 81 11.44 -1.82 -12.08
CA ARG A 81 11.53 -0.75 -13.09
C ARG A 81 10.20 -0.56 -13.80
N ARG A 82 9.54 -1.66 -14.18
CA ARG A 82 8.23 -1.59 -14.83
C ARG A 82 7.17 -0.94 -13.93
N ILE A 83 7.14 -1.25 -12.62
CA ILE A 83 6.25 -0.59 -11.66
C ILE A 83 6.51 0.93 -11.62
N VAL A 84 7.79 1.34 -11.62
CA VAL A 84 8.18 2.76 -11.64
C VAL A 84 7.65 3.45 -12.90
N ASP A 85 7.89 2.87 -14.09
CA ASP A 85 7.43 3.42 -15.37
C ASP A 85 5.90 3.52 -15.43
N LEU A 86 5.20 2.48 -14.95
CA LEU A 86 3.72 2.44 -14.89
C LEU A 86 3.12 3.48 -13.93
N LEU A 87 3.88 3.97 -12.96
CA LEU A 87 3.45 5.02 -12.02
C LEU A 87 4.04 6.39 -12.33
N ASP A 88 4.87 6.50 -13.36
CA ASP A 88 5.37 7.77 -13.88
C ASP A 88 4.49 8.27 -15.02
N LEU A 89 3.72 9.34 -14.78
CA LEU A 89 2.74 9.82 -15.76
C LEU A 89 3.37 10.51 -16.98
N GLU A 90 4.65 10.85 -16.89
CA GLU A 90 5.44 11.41 -17.99
C GLU A 90 6.07 10.33 -18.88
N PHE A 91 6.10 9.08 -18.41
CA PHE A 91 6.65 7.97 -19.18
C PHE A 91 5.69 7.52 -20.29
N GLU A 92 6.22 7.30 -21.49
CA GLU A 92 5.44 6.98 -22.70
C GLU A 92 4.90 5.53 -22.66
N ILE A 93 3.75 5.34 -22.01
CA ILE A 93 2.95 4.10 -22.03
C ILE A 93 1.49 4.49 -22.27
N SER A 94 0.79 3.73 -23.13
CA SER A 94 -0.63 3.97 -23.38
C SER A 94 -1.44 3.80 -22.10
N THR A 95 -2.55 4.56 -21.96
CA THR A 95 -3.36 4.49 -20.73
C THR A 95 -3.98 3.10 -20.54
N GLU A 96 -4.36 2.43 -21.64
CA GLU A 96 -4.90 1.06 -21.61
C GLU A 96 -3.88 0.04 -21.12
N GLU A 97 -2.66 0.04 -21.68
CA GLU A 97 -1.57 -0.84 -21.25
C GLU A 97 -1.20 -0.58 -19.80
N ARG A 98 -1.10 0.69 -19.41
CA ARG A 98 -0.78 1.11 -18.05
C ARG A 98 -1.78 0.55 -17.04
N PHE A 99 -3.08 0.71 -17.31
CA PHE A 99 -4.13 0.21 -16.43
C PHE A 99 -4.17 -1.32 -16.42
N SER A 100 -4.05 -1.99 -17.56
CA SER A 100 -4.04 -3.45 -17.62
C SER A 100 -2.92 -4.05 -16.76
N GLU A 101 -1.72 -3.49 -16.83
CA GLU A 101 -0.58 -3.99 -16.06
C GLU A 101 -0.63 -3.61 -14.58
N LEU A 102 -0.99 -2.37 -14.25
CA LEU A 102 -1.19 -1.97 -12.86
C LEU A 102 -2.27 -2.82 -12.20
N GLU A 103 -3.35 -3.14 -12.91
CA GLU A 103 -4.42 -3.96 -12.37
C GLU A 103 -3.91 -5.36 -12.01
N LYS A 104 -3.15 -5.99 -12.91
CA LYS A 104 -2.51 -7.29 -12.64
C LYS A 104 -1.60 -7.22 -11.41
N LEU A 105 -0.75 -6.20 -11.31
CA LEU A 105 0.16 -6.01 -10.19
C LEU A 105 -0.59 -5.81 -8.86
N ILE A 106 -1.63 -4.97 -8.86
CA ILE A 106 -2.46 -4.71 -7.67
C ILE A 106 -3.22 -5.96 -7.24
N ARG A 107 -3.83 -6.69 -8.17
CA ARG A 107 -4.57 -7.93 -7.91
C ARG A 107 -3.68 -9.07 -7.42
N ASN A 108 -2.42 -9.11 -7.87
CA ASN A 108 -1.50 -10.19 -7.48
C ASN A 108 -0.72 -9.88 -6.19
N LYS A 109 -0.52 -8.61 -5.85
CA LYS A 109 0.34 -8.22 -4.71
C LYS A 109 -0.43 -7.56 -3.58
N ILE A 110 -1.22 -6.52 -3.86
CA ILE A 110 -1.86 -5.71 -2.82
C ILE A 110 -3.13 -6.38 -2.31
N ILE A 111 -4.05 -6.77 -3.20
CA ILE A 111 -5.36 -7.32 -2.81
C ILE A 111 -5.22 -8.57 -1.92
N PRO A 112 -4.39 -9.58 -2.27
CA PRO A 112 -4.28 -10.79 -1.45
C PRO A 112 -3.78 -10.49 -0.04
N GLN A 113 -2.83 -9.55 0.10
CA GLN A 113 -2.31 -9.14 1.39
C GLN A 113 -3.36 -8.35 2.20
N MET A 114 -4.16 -7.51 1.54
CA MET A 114 -5.25 -6.79 2.19
C MET A 114 -6.35 -7.74 2.66
N GLU A 115 -6.75 -8.72 1.86
CA GLU A 115 -7.82 -9.66 2.21
C GLU A 115 -7.42 -10.65 3.30
N SER A 116 -6.16 -11.11 3.29
CA SER A 116 -5.65 -12.08 4.28
C SER A 116 -5.31 -11.49 5.64
N THR A 117 -5.21 -10.16 5.78
CA THR A 117 -4.81 -9.50 7.03
C THR A 117 -6.00 -8.82 7.68
N ASN A 118 -6.56 -9.38 8.75
CA ASN A 118 -7.82 -8.87 9.33
C ASN A 118 -7.75 -8.47 10.81
N ASN A 119 -6.70 -8.89 11.51
CA ASN A 119 -6.54 -8.68 12.94
C ASN A 119 -5.05 -8.52 13.32
N GLU A 120 -4.77 -8.29 14.60
CA GLU A 120 -3.41 -8.14 15.12
C GLU A 120 -2.54 -9.40 14.95
N GLN A 121 -3.14 -10.60 15.00
CA GLN A 121 -2.39 -11.85 14.82
C GLN A 121 -1.86 -11.98 13.39
N ASP A 122 -2.61 -11.54 12.39
CA ASP A 122 -2.16 -11.52 11.00
C ASP A 122 -1.03 -10.50 10.79
N ILE A 123 -1.11 -9.34 11.44
CA ILE A 123 0.00 -8.38 11.47
C ILE A 123 1.26 -9.02 12.06
N LEU A 124 1.15 -9.73 13.19
CA LEU A 124 2.29 -10.41 13.79
C LEU A 124 2.94 -11.43 12.84
N LYS A 125 2.15 -12.18 12.06
CA LYS A 125 2.69 -13.08 11.02
C LYS A 125 3.50 -12.31 9.98
N ILE A 126 2.96 -11.21 9.45
CA ILE A 126 3.65 -10.34 8.49
C ILE A 126 4.95 -9.78 9.07
N LEU A 127 4.94 -9.36 10.33
CA LEU A 127 6.13 -8.80 10.98
C LEU A 127 7.22 -9.86 11.15
N LYS A 128 6.87 -11.10 11.51
CA LYS A 128 7.86 -12.20 11.65
C LYS A 128 8.53 -12.58 10.33
N GLU A 129 7.88 -12.31 9.20
CA GLU A 129 8.41 -12.59 7.86
C GLU A 129 9.17 -11.39 7.25
N LYS A 130 9.11 -10.21 7.89
CA LYS A 130 9.82 -9.03 7.39
C LYS A 130 11.33 -9.18 7.55
N GLU A 131 12.05 -8.87 6.46
CA GLU A 131 13.51 -8.86 6.42
C GLU A 131 14.11 -7.77 7.32
N PHE A 132 13.42 -6.63 7.45
CA PHE A 132 13.92 -5.45 8.16
C PHE A 132 12.90 -4.92 9.17
N LEU A 133 13.04 -5.34 10.43
CA LEU A 133 12.17 -4.89 11.53
C LEU A 133 12.49 -3.48 12.02
N TYR A 134 13.69 -2.94 11.77
CA TYR A 134 14.05 -1.57 12.16
C TYR A 134 13.19 -0.49 11.46
N MET A 135 12.48 -0.85 10.39
CA MET A 135 11.53 0.04 9.70
C MET A 135 10.16 0.12 10.41
N ILE A 136 9.93 -0.71 11.42
CA ILE A 136 8.69 -0.77 12.18
C ILE A 136 8.77 0.17 13.39
N PRO A 137 7.73 0.97 13.67
CA PRO A 137 7.70 1.85 14.83
C PRO A 137 8.01 1.10 16.14
N PRO A 138 8.84 1.67 17.05
CA PRO A 138 9.25 0.98 18.27
C PRO A 138 8.08 0.51 19.16
N ASN A 139 7.01 1.29 19.25
CA ASN A 139 5.82 0.94 20.03
C ASN A 139 5.08 -0.29 19.47
N VAL A 140 5.18 -0.56 18.16
CA VAL A 140 4.61 -1.76 17.54
C VAL A 140 5.47 -2.98 17.87
N LEU A 141 6.79 -2.85 17.82
CA LEU A 141 7.72 -3.93 18.18
C LEU A 141 7.56 -4.32 19.65
N GLU A 142 7.48 -3.33 20.54
CA GLU A 142 7.24 -3.53 21.98
C GLU A 142 5.90 -4.24 22.22
N TYR A 143 4.83 -3.77 21.57
CA TYR A 143 3.49 -4.35 21.69
C TYR A 143 3.44 -5.83 21.31
N PHE A 144 4.20 -6.22 20.29
CA PHE A 144 4.28 -7.61 19.83
C PHE A 144 5.46 -8.40 20.42
N ASN A 145 6.24 -7.82 21.34
CA ASN A 145 7.45 -8.41 21.91
C ASN A 145 8.45 -8.90 20.84
N LEU A 146 8.68 -8.08 19.81
CA LEU A 146 9.64 -8.30 18.74
C LEU A 146 10.93 -7.51 18.98
N LYS A 147 12.08 -8.08 18.58
CA LYS A 147 13.39 -7.41 18.61
C LYS A 147 13.81 -7.09 17.18
N ALA A 148 14.13 -5.83 16.92
CA ALA A 148 14.67 -5.36 15.63
C ALA A 148 16.14 -5.71 15.45
#